data_AF-A0AAU7HCL2-F1
#
_entry.id   AF-A0AAU7HCL2-F1
#
_cell.length_a   1.000
_cell.length_b   1.000
_cell.length_c   1.000
_cell.angle_alpha   90.00
_cell.angle_beta   90.00
_cell.angle_gamma   90.00
#
_symmetry.space_group_name_H-M   'P 1'
#
loop_
_entity.id
_entity.type
_entity.pdbx_description
1 polymer ?
#
loop_
_entity_poly.entity_id
_entity_poly.type
_entity_poly.pdbx_seq_one_letter_code
_entity_poly.pdbx_strand_id
1 'polypeptide(L)'
;MKPTVSIDPAAAAVHGISDDDLVSAPSWPDIAQQLQNHIGQRPLVIFNADFDSRILKQTAAAFNDSASWLDTLTVYCAMRLAAGYYGPTNRYGTISLSGAVSQAGLVRGSPFCRH
;
A
#
# COMPACT_ATOMS: atom_id res chain seq x y z
N MET A 1 -10.77 -4.98 -3.58
CA MET A 1 -10.41 -5.22 -4.99
C MET A 1 -10.75 -6.66 -5.31
N LYS A 2 -11.48 -6.93 -6.39
CA LYS A 2 -11.90 -8.29 -6.75
C LYS A 2 -10.66 -9.14 -7.07
N PRO A 3 -10.30 -10.14 -6.24
CA PRO A 3 -9.15 -10.97 -6.54
C PRO A 3 -9.56 -12.00 -7.58
N THR A 4 -8.74 -12.16 -8.61
CA THR A 4 -8.89 -13.18 -9.66
C THR A 4 -8.49 -14.58 -9.18
N VAL A 5 -8.12 -14.72 -7.90
CA VAL A 5 -7.73 -15.97 -7.23
C VAL A 5 -8.37 -15.97 -5.84
N SER A 6 -8.82 -17.12 -5.36
CA SER A 6 -9.45 -17.25 -4.05
C SER A 6 -8.59 -16.66 -2.93
N ILE A 7 -9.21 -15.88 -2.04
CA ILE A 7 -8.55 -15.24 -0.90
C ILE A 7 -8.08 -16.33 0.08
N ASP A 8 -6.84 -16.21 0.54
CA ASP A 8 -6.31 -17.03 1.64
C ASP A 8 -7.11 -16.74 2.93
N PRO A 9 -7.66 -17.76 3.63
CA PRO A 9 -8.44 -17.57 4.85
C PRO A 9 -7.74 -16.73 5.93
N ALA A 10 -6.41 -16.74 5.97
CA ALA A 10 -5.62 -15.93 6.91
C ALA A 10 -5.66 -14.43 6.57
N ALA A 11 -5.79 -14.07 5.30
CA ALA A 11 -5.92 -12.66 4.87
C ALA A 11 -7.32 -12.11 5.15
N ALA A 12 -8.38 -12.94 5.06
CA ALA A 12 -9.75 -12.55 5.41
C ALA A 12 -9.90 -12.20 6.90
N ALA A 13 -9.27 -13.01 7.78
CA ALA A 13 -9.32 -12.81 9.23
C ALA A 13 -8.58 -11.55 9.73
N VAL A 14 -7.57 -11.07 9.00
CA VAL A 14 -6.81 -9.86 9.35
C VAL A 14 -7.47 -8.58 8.81
N HIS A 15 -8.18 -8.66 7.67
CA HIS A 15 -8.68 -7.48 6.96
C HIS A 15 -10.20 -7.27 7.02
N GLY A 16 -10.99 -8.25 7.48
CA GLY A 16 -12.45 -8.09 7.66
C GLY A 16 -13.24 -7.87 6.36
N ILE A 17 -12.67 -8.25 5.22
CA ILE A 17 -13.29 -8.10 3.90
C ILE A 17 -14.16 -9.33 3.66
N SER A 18 -15.48 -9.14 3.58
CA SER A 18 -16.45 -10.20 3.28
C SER A 18 -16.51 -10.45 1.77
N ASP A 19 -16.90 -11.66 1.34
CA ASP A 19 -17.15 -11.98 -0.07
C ASP A 19 -18.23 -11.07 -0.69
N ASP A 20 -19.15 -10.53 0.11
CA ASP A 20 -20.16 -9.56 -0.32
C ASP A 20 -19.57 -8.18 -0.66
N ASP A 21 -18.45 -7.78 -0.03
CA ASP A 21 -17.72 -6.55 -0.36
C ASP A 21 -16.99 -6.66 -1.72
N LEU A 22 -16.84 -7.88 -2.25
CA LEU A 22 -16.18 -8.15 -3.54
C LEU A 22 -17.14 -8.06 -4.73
N VAL A 23 -18.45 -8.16 -4.52
CA VAL A 23 -19.45 -8.12 -5.60
C VAL A 23 -19.60 -6.72 -6.17
N SER A 24 -19.49 -5.70 -5.33
CA SER A 24 -19.57 -4.27 -5.71
C SER A 24 -18.20 -3.61 -5.87
N ALA A 25 -17.10 -4.36 -5.65
CA ALA A 25 -15.76 -3.81 -5.74
C ALA A 25 -15.39 -3.43 -7.18
N PRO A 26 -14.83 -2.23 -7.40
CA PRO A 26 -14.37 -1.82 -8.72
C PRO A 26 -13.30 -2.78 -9.26
N SER A 27 -13.27 -2.92 -10.59
CA SER A 27 -12.31 -3.75 -11.29
C SER A 27 -10.91 -3.11 -11.30
N TRP A 28 -9.85 -3.87 -11.63
CA TRP A 28 -8.51 -3.31 -11.78
C TRP A 28 -8.47 -2.11 -12.75
N PRO A 29 -9.09 -2.17 -13.96
CA PRO A 29 -9.15 -1.02 -14.86
C PRO A 29 -9.76 0.25 -14.23
N ASP A 30 -10.86 0.11 -13.49
CA ASP A 30 -11.52 1.25 -12.83
C ASP A 30 -10.63 1.88 -11.76
N ILE A 31 -9.99 1.03 -10.95
CA ILE A 31 -9.05 1.46 -9.91
C ILE A 31 -7.80 2.09 -10.53
N ALA A 32 -7.23 1.49 -11.58
CA ALA A 32 -6.05 2.01 -12.25
C ALA A 32 -6.31 3.39 -12.85
N GLN A 33 -7.48 3.62 -13.45
CA GLN A 33 -7.87 4.92 -13.97
C GLN A 33 -8.05 5.95 -12.86
N GLN A 34 -8.70 5.57 -11.75
CA GLN A 34 -8.85 6.45 -10.58
C GLN A 34 -7.48 6.80 -9.98
N LEU A 35 -6.59 5.82 -9.81
CA LEU A 35 -5.24 6.03 -9.31
C LEU A 35 -4.48 6.99 -10.22
N GLN A 36 -4.46 6.76 -11.54
CA GLN A 36 -3.81 7.67 -12.48
C GLN A 36 -4.35 9.10 -12.39
N ASN A 37 -5.67 9.27 -12.28
CA ASN A 37 -6.30 10.58 -12.16
C ASN A 37 -5.97 11.28 -10.84
N HIS A 38 -5.97 10.55 -9.72
CA HIS A 38 -5.72 11.12 -8.39
C HIS A 38 -4.24 11.40 -8.12
N ILE A 39 -3.37 10.50 -8.57
CA ILE A 39 -1.92 10.62 -8.41
C ILE A 39 -1.41 11.69 -9.37
N GLY A 40 -1.81 11.63 -10.64
CA GLY A 40 -1.27 12.49 -11.69
C GLY A 40 0.26 12.46 -11.69
N GLN A 41 0.89 13.63 -11.55
CA GLN A 41 2.35 13.78 -11.43
C GLN A 41 2.85 13.95 -9.98
N ARG A 42 1.99 13.73 -8.98
CA ARG A 42 2.35 13.94 -7.58
C ARG A 42 3.24 12.81 -7.09
N PRO A 43 4.30 13.09 -6.33
CA PRO A 43 5.09 12.04 -5.71
C PRO A 43 4.26 11.27 -4.69
N LEU A 44 4.44 9.95 -4.67
CA LEU A 44 3.79 9.06 -3.72
C LEU A 44 4.71 8.72 -2.56
N VAL A 45 4.12 8.62 -1.37
CA VAL A 45 4.81 8.15 -0.18
C VAL A 45 4.10 6.88 0.28
N ILE A 46 4.81 5.75 0.21
CA ILE A 46 4.25 4.45 0.55
C ILE A 46 5.13 3.80 1.63
N PHE A 47 4.51 3.22 2.65
CA PHE A 47 5.22 2.48 3.67
C PHE A 47 5.50 1.07 3.14
N ASN A 48 6.78 0.72 2.97
CA ASN A 48 7.20 -0.51 2.25
C ASN A 48 6.84 -0.50 0.75
N ALA A 49 7.13 0.62 0.09
CA ALA A 49 6.80 0.88 -1.32
C ALA A 49 7.10 -0.27 -2.29
N ASP A 50 8.22 -0.98 -2.11
CA ASP A 50 8.62 -2.07 -3.02
C ASP A 50 7.64 -3.25 -2.95
N PHE A 51 7.09 -3.52 -1.77
CA PHE A 51 6.08 -4.55 -1.58
C PHE A 51 4.78 -4.17 -2.28
N ASP A 52 4.23 -2.99 -1.99
CA ASP A 52 2.95 -2.55 -2.57
C ASP A 52 3.04 -2.40 -4.09
N SER A 53 4.14 -1.85 -4.61
CA SER A 53 4.37 -1.71 -6.05
C SER A 53 4.36 -3.06 -6.76
N ARG A 54 4.95 -4.09 -6.13
CA ARG A 54 4.91 -5.47 -6.64
C ARG A 54 3.49 -6.04 -6.62
N ILE A 55 2.72 -5.81 -5.56
CA ILE A 55 1.32 -6.28 -5.48
C ILE A 55 0.45 -5.61 -6.54
N LEU A 56 0.62 -4.30 -6.77
CA LEU A 56 -0.10 -3.58 -7.83
C LEU A 56 0.22 -4.15 -9.22
N LYS A 57 1.50 -4.37 -9.52
CA LYS A 57 1.91 -4.99 -10.80
C LYS A 57 1.40 -6.42 -10.98
N GLN A 58 1.44 -7.23 -9.92
CA GLN A 58 0.89 -8.59 -9.95
C GLN A 58 -0.62 -8.57 -10.22
N THR A 59 -1.32 -7.62 -9.60
CA THR A 59 -2.76 -7.45 -9.82
C THR A 59 -3.03 -7.01 -11.25
N ALA A 60 -2.29 -6.04 -11.77
CA ALA A 60 -2.41 -5.60 -13.18
C ALA A 60 -2.22 -6.75 -14.16
N ALA A 61 -1.17 -7.56 -13.96
CA ALA A 61 -0.86 -8.70 -14.81
C ALA A 61 -2.01 -9.72 -14.84
N ALA A 62 -2.71 -9.93 -13.72
CA ALA A 62 -3.88 -10.81 -13.66
C ALA A 62 -5.07 -10.31 -14.47
N PHE A 63 -5.09 -9.02 -14.82
CA PHE A 63 -6.07 -8.39 -15.72
C PHE A 63 -5.48 -8.09 -17.11
N ASN A 64 -4.33 -8.70 -17.45
CA ASN A 64 -3.63 -8.52 -18.72
C ASN A 64 -3.25 -7.05 -19.00
N ASP A 65 -3.00 -6.28 -17.94
CA ASP A 65 -2.48 -4.92 -17.97
C ASP A 65 -0.98 -4.94 -17.60
N SER A 66 -0.14 -4.32 -18.41
CA SER A 66 1.30 -4.21 -18.14
C SER A 66 1.62 -3.23 -17.00
N ALA A 67 0.67 -2.34 -16.68
CA ALA A 67 0.80 -1.27 -15.69
C ALA A 67 2.10 -0.46 -15.80
N SER A 68 2.56 -0.22 -17.03
CA SER A 68 3.77 0.57 -17.31
C SER A 68 3.73 1.99 -16.72
N TRP A 69 2.53 2.54 -16.51
CA TRP A 69 2.35 3.82 -15.85
C TRP A 69 2.85 3.82 -14.40
N LEU A 70 2.84 2.67 -13.69
CA LEU A 70 3.39 2.56 -12.33
C LEU A 70 4.90 2.82 -12.31
N ASP A 71 5.62 2.47 -13.39
CA ASP A 71 7.06 2.72 -13.52
C ASP A 71 7.40 4.19 -13.76
N THR A 72 6.41 5.00 -14.15
CA THR A 72 6.58 6.44 -14.35
C THR A 72 6.38 7.25 -13.07
N LEU A 73 5.89 6.62 -12.00
CA LEU A 73 5.59 7.30 -10.75
C LEU A 73 6.86 7.57 -9.96
N THR A 74 6.93 8.77 -9.38
CA THR A 74 7.94 9.07 -8.35
C THR A 74 7.44 8.54 -7.02
N VAL A 75 8.05 7.47 -6.51
CA VAL A 75 7.65 6.81 -5.26
C VAL A 75 8.77 6.89 -4.21
N TYR A 76 8.42 7.38 -3.03
CA TYR A 76 9.26 7.40 -1.84
C TYR A 76 8.84 6.33 -0.84
N CYS A 77 9.81 5.56 -0.36
CA CYS A 77 9.57 4.55 0.65
C CYS A 77 9.69 5.16 2.06
N ALA A 78 8.55 5.38 2.72
CA ALA A 78 8.51 5.94 4.08
C ALA A 78 9.29 5.08 5.08
N MET A 79 9.30 3.75 4.89
CA MET A 79 10.08 2.82 5.71
C MET A 79 11.59 3.11 5.62
N ARG A 80 12.11 3.33 4.41
CA ARG A 80 13.54 3.63 4.22
C ARG A 80 13.90 5.01 4.76
N LEU A 81 13.01 6.00 4.57
CA LEU A 81 13.18 7.33 5.16
C LEU A 81 13.21 7.27 6.69
N ALA A 82 12.26 6.56 7.30
CA ALA A 82 12.19 6.38 8.74
C ALA A 82 13.41 5.62 9.30
N ALA A 83 13.88 4.57 8.61
CA ALA A 83 15.09 3.85 9.00
C ALA A 83 16.34 4.73 8.90
N GLY A 84 16.42 5.60 7.89
CA GLY A 84 17.52 6.57 7.75
C GLY A 84 17.52 7.63 8.86
N TYR A 85 16.36 8.03 9.36
CA TYR A 85 16.22 9.06 10.40
C TYR A 85 16.32 8.51 11.83
N TYR A 86 15.56 7.46 12.15
CA TYR A 86 15.47 6.87 13.49
C TYR A 86 16.42 5.69 13.74
N GLY A 87 17.05 5.20 12.67
CA GLY A 87 17.81 3.96 12.71
C GLY A 87 16.95 2.73 12.40
N PRO A 88 17.56 1.65 11.87
CA PRO A 88 16.86 0.41 11.60
C PRO A 88 16.54 -0.34 12.90
N THR A 89 15.41 -1.04 12.93
CA THR A 89 15.00 -1.87 14.06
C THR A 89 15.14 -3.36 13.77
N ASN A 90 15.72 -3.72 12.62
CA ASN A 90 15.97 -5.11 12.24
C ASN A 90 17.32 -5.27 11.52
N ARG A 91 17.73 -6.53 11.35
CA ARG A 91 19.00 -6.90 10.69
C ARG A 91 19.08 -6.57 9.19
N TYR A 92 17.96 -6.21 8.58
CA TYR A 92 17.87 -5.90 7.15
C TYR A 92 18.03 -4.40 6.87
N GLY A 93 18.32 -3.59 7.90
CA GLY A 93 18.48 -2.15 7.74
C GLY A 93 17.16 -1.40 7.54
N THR A 94 16.02 -1.99 7.95
CA THR A 94 14.70 -1.35 7.87
C THR A 94 14.06 -1.17 9.24
N ILE A 95 12.96 -0.42 9.28
CA ILE A 95 12.17 -0.16 10.49
C ILE A 95 10.73 -0.63 10.27
N SER A 96 10.11 -1.26 11.27
CA SER A 96 8.70 -1.63 11.16
C SER A 96 7.79 -0.40 11.27
N LEU A 97 6.55 -0.48 10.78
CA LEU A 97 5.59 0.63 10.93
C LEU A 97 5.35 0.97 12.40
N SER A 98 5.24 -0.05 13.27
CA SER A 98 5.09 0.15 14.71
C SER A 98 6.33 0.82 15.33
N GLY A 99 7.53 0.43 14.90
CA GLY A 99 8.78 1.04 15.34
C GLY A 99 8.85 2.51 14.91
N ALA A 100 8.56 2.81 13.64
CA ALA A 100 8.58 4.17 13.12
C ALA A 100 7.55 5.08 13.83
N VAL A 101 6.33 4.58 14.05
CA VAL A 101 5.26 5.28 14.78
C VAL A 101 5.67 5.56 16.23
N SER A 102 6.24 4.56 16.92
CA SER A 102 6.72 4.71 18.29
C SER A 102 7.86 5.74 18.39
N GLN A 103 8.83 5.70 17.46
CA GLN A 103 9.96 6.62 17.45
C GLN A 103 9.55 8.06 17.08
N ALA A 104 8.51 8.20 16.26
CA ALA A 104 7.88 9.49 15.97
C ALA A 104 7.04 10.05 17.12
N GLY A 105 6.94 9.35 18.27
CA GLY A 105 6.11 9.76 19.40
C GLY A 105 4.60 9.68 19.12
N LEU A 106 4.19 8.95 18.08
CA LEU A 106 2.79 8.77 17.71
C LEU A 106 2.24 7.52 18.41
N VAL A 107 1.12 7.66 19.11
CA VAL A 107 0.40 6.52 19.70
C VAL A 107 -0.64 6.05 18.68
N ARG A 108 -0.69 4.75 18.36
CA ARG A 108 -1.77 4.17 17.55
C ARG A 108 -3.09 4.41 18.29
N GLY A 109 -3.89 5.38 17.81
CA GLY A 109 -5.22 5.68 18.37
C GLY A 109 -5.47 7.13 18.81
N SER A 110 -4.58 8.08 18.55
CA SER A 110 -4.91 9.50 18.82
C SER A 110 -5.72 10.11 17.66
N PRO A 111 -6.90 10.70 17.91
CA PRO A 111 -7.71 11.31 16.87
C PRO A 111 -6.97 12.56 16.39
N PHE A 112 -6.42 12.50 15.18
CA PHE A 112 -5.86 13.68 14.53
C PHE A 112 -6.96 14.73 14.37
N CYS A 113 -6.79 15.85 15.07
CA CYS A 113 -7.48 17.13 15.01
C CYS A 113 -8.72 17.23 14.10
N ARG A 114 -9.92 17.32 14.70
CA ARG A 114 -10.99 18.12 14.11
C ARG A 114 -10.60 19.60 14.28
N HIS A 115 -10.56 20.33 13.16
CA HIS A 115 -10.55 21.79 13.16
C HIS A 115 -11.95 22.29 13.48
#